data_AF-A0AAX0IU60-F1
#
_entry.id   AF-A0AAX0IU60-F1
#
_cell.length_a   1.000
_cell.length_b   1.000
_cell.length_c   1.000
_cell.angle_alpha   90.00
_cell.angle_beta   90.00
_cell.angle_gamma   90.00
#
_symmetry.space_group_name_H-M   'P 1'
#
loop_
_entity.id
_entity.type
_entity.pdbx_description
1 polymer ?
#
loop_
_entity_poly.entity_id
_entity_poly.type
_entity_poly.pdbx_seq_one_letter_code
_entity_poly.pdbx_strand_id
1 'polypeptide(L)'
;MNNLITTFQDRFSDWTVALGQHLQLSLLALLISILIAVPLAVLLSSRKRAAGFVLQVAGIFQTIPSLALLGLFIPFMGIGTVPALTTLVIYALFPILQNTITGLQGIDPSLEEAAVAFGMTKWERLKKFEIPIAMPVIMSGIRTSAVFIIGTATLAALIGAGGLGSFILLGIDRNNASLIIIGAVSSAVLAIAFSTLLKWMEHAKLKTIFATFVLLFAGLGASFVSGMMPSMGQQTLIIAGKLGPEPEILANMYKLLIEENTKLKVEVKPNFGKTTFLYEALKSGDIDIYPEFTGTVTESLLKPAPSISHDPQEVFEAARDGILKQDGLAFLKPMAYQNTYAVAVTRAVAEKYGLKTISDLKKVEGQLKAGFTLEFNDREDGNRGLQSKYGLNLNVATMEPSLRYQAIQSGDIQITDAYSTDAEITRYDLVVLEDDKQLFPPYQGAPLMKEALLKQHPELESVLNVLAGKITESQMSQMNYEVGVEGKSAETVAREFLQSQGYIK
;
A
#
# COMPACT_ATOMS: atom_id res chain seq x y z
N MET A 1 17.61 19.95 -3.00
CA MET A 1 17.55 19.92 -1.52
C MET A 1 16.49 20.85 -0.94
N ASN A 2 16.28 22.08 -1.45
CA ASN A 2 15.19 22.96 -0.95
C ASN A 2 13.80 22.29 -0.98
N ASN A 3 13.52 21.46 -1.98
CA ASN A 3 12.27 20.71 -2.12
C ASN A 3 12.08 19.59 -1.04
N LEU A 4 13.16 19.00 -0.52
CA LEU A 4 13.06 17.93 0.48
C LEU A 4 12.57 18.46 1.83
N ILE A 5 13.13 19.59 2.27
CA ILE A 5 12.79 20.22 3.55
C ILE A 5 11.35 20.73 3.53
N THR A 6 10.95 21.40 2.45
CA THR A 6 9.56 21.88 2.31
C THR A 6 8.59 20.72 2.26
N THR A 7 8.85 19.69 1.45
CA THR A 7 8.01 18.47 1.41
C THR A 7 7.87 17.85 2.80
N PHE A 8 8.96 17.76 3.57
CA PHE A 8 8.91 17.22 4.92
C PHE A 8 8.10 18.10 5.88
N GLN A 9 8.23 19.42 5.80
CA GLN A 9 7.45 20.36 6.62
C GLN A 9 5.96 20.26 6.29
N ASP A 10 5.60 20.23 5.01
CA ASP A 10 4.21 20.15 4.55
C ASP A 10 3.56 18.82 4.93
N ARG A 11 4.35 17.74 4.97
CA ARG A 11 3.88 16.37 5.28
C ARG A 11 4.24 15.89 6.69
N PHE A 12 4.60 16.82 7.60
CA PHE A 12 5.09 16.45 8.93
C PHE A 12 4.04 15.69 9.74
N SER A 13 2.77 16.12 9.67
CA SER A 13 1.65 15.44 10.35
C SER A 13 1.53 13.98 9.89
N ASP A 14 1.46 13.75 8.57
CA ASP A 14 1.41 12.40 7.98
C ASP A 14 2.62 11.55 8.40
N TRP A 15 3.81 12.17 8.44
CA TRP A 15 5.03 11.49 8.84
C TRP A 15 4.99 11.06 10.31
N THR A 16 4.45 11.87 11.21
CA THR A 16 4.33 11.49 12.63
C THR A 16 3.39 10.30 12.83
N VAL A 17 2.27 10.27 12.10
CA VAL A 17 1.33 9.14 12.11
C VAL A 17 1.99 7.89 11.55
N ALA A 18 2.62 7.99 10.38
CA ALA A 18 3.35 6.90 9.75
C ALA A 18 4.49 6.37 10.65
N LEU A 19 5.25 7.24 11.31
CA LEU A 19 6.30 6.84 12.24
C LEU A 19 5.71 6.07 13.44
N GLY A 20 4.61 6.55 14.01
CA GLY A 20 3.92 5.89 15.12
C GLY A 20 3.43 4.49 14.75
N GLN A 21 2.77 4.35 13.60
CA GLN A 21 2.32 3.07 13.06
C GLN A 21 3.50 2.12 12.83
N HIS A 22 4.59 2.62 12.22
CA HIS A 22 5.78 1.80 11.93
C HIS A 22 6.44 1.29 13.21
N LEU A 23 6.54 2.15 14.23
CA LEU A 23 7.07 1.81 15.55
C LEU A 23 6.20 0.77 16.25
N GLN A 24 4.89 0.99 16.31
CA GLN A 24 3.95 0.09 16.97
C GLN A 24 3.99 -1.30 16.33
N LEU A 25 3.89 -1.36 15.00
CA LEU A 25 3.91 -2.62 14.25
C LEU A 25 5.24 -3.35 14.43
N SER A 26 6.37 -2.64 14.31
CA SER A 26 7.71 -3.24 14.41
C SER A 26 8.03 -3.74 15.83
N LEU A 27 7.72 -2.95 16.86
CA LEU A 27 7.94 -3.35 18.25
C LEU A 27 7.07 -4.53 18.63
N LEU A 28 5.78 -4.48 18.32
CA LEU A 28 4.86 -5.56 18.66
C LEU A 28 5.28 -6.86 17.98
N ALA A 29 5.65 -6.82 16.70
CA ALA A 29 6.18 -7.96 15.96
C ALA A 29 7.43 -8.55 16.65
N LEU A 30 8.39 -7.70 17.04
CA LEU A 30 9.61 -8.14 17.70
C LEU A 30 9.32 -8.78 19.06
N LEU A 31 8.45 -8.17 19.87
CA LEU A 31 8.11 -8.70 21.20
C LEU A 31 7.40 -10.06 21.09
N ILE A 32 6.43 -10.20 20.19
CA ILE A 32 5.75 -11.49 19.93
C ILE A 32 6.77 -12.53 19.46
N SER A 33 7.69 -12.14 18.56
CA SER A 33 8.73 -13.04 18.06
C SER A 33 9.66 -13.51 19.16
N ILE A 34 10.07 -12.64 20.09
CA ILE A 34 10.89 -13.01 21.26
C ILE A 34 10.13 -13.99 22.17
N LEU A 35 8.85 -13.72 22.45
CA LEU A 35 7.99 -14.58 23.29
C LEU A 35 7.80 -15.99 22.72
N ILE A 36 7.83 -16.13 21.39
CA ILE A 36 7.71 -17.42 20.72
C ILE A 36 9.10 -18.08 20.60
N ALA A 37 10.06 -17.36 20.00
CA ALA A 37 11.34 -17.92 19.58
C ALA A 37 12.26 -18.26 20.76
N VAL A 38 12.39 -17.41 21.77
CA VAL A 38 13.32 -17.66 22.88
C VAL A 38 12.90 -18.90 23.69
N PRO A 39 11.63 -19.04 24.15
CA PRO A 39 11.20 -20.24 24.86
C PRO A 39 11.31 -21.49 23.99
N LEU A 40 10.91 -21.41 22.72
CA LEU A 40 11.02 -22.54 21.79
C LEU A 40 12.48 -22.97 21.60
N ALA A 41 13.41 -22.03 21.42
CA ALA A 41 14.84 -22.31 21.32
C ALA A 41 15.40 -22.93 22.60
N VAL A 42 15.03 -22.42 23.78
CA VAL A 42 15.44 -22.99 25.08
C VAL A 42 14.98 -24.46 25.18
N LEU A 43 13.73 -24.75 24.82
CA LEU A 43 13.19 -26.12 24.84
C LEU A 43 13.92 -27.05 23.85
N LEU A 44 14.32 -26.53 22.69
CA LEU A 44 14.96 -27.31 21.62
C LEU A 44 16.48 -27.42 21.77
N SER A 45 17.13 -26.54 22.56
CA SER A 45 18.59 -26.45 22.70
C SER A 45 19.27 -27.79 23.00
N SER A 46 18.64 -28.60 23.85
CA SER A 46 19.10 -29.95 24.23
C SER A 46 18.88 -31.05 23.18
N ARG A 47 18.10 -30.78 22.11
CA ARG A 47 17.67 -31.76 21.10
C ARG A 47 18.17 -31.37 19.70
N LYS A 48 19.46 -31.61 19.41
CA LYS A 48 20.13 -31.18 18.15
C LYS A 48 19.35 -31.49 16.86
N ARG A 49 18.75 -32.68 16.73
CA ARG A 49 17.95 -33.05 15.54
C ARG A 49 16.66 -32.24 15.42
N ALA A 50 15.94 -32.07 16.53
CA ALA A 50 14.69 -31.31 16.56
C ALA A 50 14.96 -29.81 16.33
N ALA A 51 16.02 -29.28 16.93
CA ALA A 51 16.51 -27.92 16.68
C ALA A 51 16.81 -27.70 15.19
N GLY A 52 17.55 -28.63 14.56
CA GLY A 52 17.85 -28.56 13.13
C GLY A 52 16.60 -28.56 12.24
N PHE A 53 15.62 -29.43 12.53
CA PHE A 53 14.36 -29.48 11.78
C PHE A 53 13.55 -28.17 11.92
N VAL A 54 13.40 -27.65 13.14
CA VAL A 54 12.65 -26.41 13.38
C VAL A 54 13.33 -25.21 12.71
N LEU A 55 14.67 -25.16 12.74
CA LEU A 55 15.44 -24.12 12.03
C LEU A 55 15.25 -24.21 10.50
N GLN A 56 15.19 -25.42 9.93
CA GLN A 56 14.88 -25.57 8.51
C GLN A 56 13.49 -25.06 8.16
N VAL A 57 12.47 -25.42 8.95
CA VAL A 57 11.10 -24.93 8.74
C VAL A 57 11.04 -23.40 8.85
N ALA A 58 11.63 -22.82 9.90
CA ALA A 58 11.68 -21.37 10.08
C ALA A 58 12.45 -20.68 8.93
N GLY A 59 13.53 -21.30 8.44
CA GLY A 59 14.29 -20.81 7.29
C GLY A 59 13.47 -20.80 5.99
N ILE A 60 12.68 -21.85 5.73
CA ILE A 60 11.77 -21.89 4.57
C ILE A 60 10.82 -20.69 4.61
N PHE A 61 10.16 -20.45 5.74
CA PHE A 61 9.24 -19.32 5.87
C PHE A 61 9.93 -17.97 5.68
N GLN A 62 11.17 -17.80 6.14
CA GLN A 62 11.95 -16.57 5.93
C GLN A 62 12.33 -16.37 4.45
N THR A 63 12.46 -17.45 3.66
CA THR A 63 12.80 -17.35 2.23
C THR A 63 11.62 -17.01 1.32
N ILE A 64 10.37 -17.21 1.78
CA ILE A 64 9.18 -16.86 0.98
C ILE A 64 9.10 -15.34 0.89
N PRO A 65 9.06 -14.71 -0.31
CA PRO A 65 8.99 -13.27 -0.45
C PRO A 65 7.90 -12.66 0.43
N SER A 66 8.24 -11.60 1.17
CA SER A 66 7.34 -11.00 2.16
C SER A 66 6.04 -10.53 1.53
N LEU A 67 6.10 -9.96 0.32
CA LEU A 67 4.92 -9.58 -0.46
C LEU A 67 3.98 -10.76 -0.75
N ALA A 68 4.53 -11.95 -1.03
CA ALA A 68 3.74 -13.14 -1.27
C ALA A 68 3.07 -13.66 0.01
N LEU A 69 3.77 -13.62 1.15
CA LEU A 69 3.17 -13.97 2.45
C LEU A 69 2.06 -13.00 2.86
N LEU A 70 2.24 -11.70 2.62
CA LEU A 70 1.18 -10.70 2.85
C LEU A 70 -0.06 -11.04 2.02
N GLY A 71 0.10 -11.31 0.71
CA GLY A 71 -1.01 -11.70 -0.17
C GLY A 71 -1.70 -13.01 0.24
N LEU A 72 -0.93 -14.00 0.70
CA LEU A 72 -1.45 -15.30 1.12
C LEU A 72 -2.37 -15.20 2.36
N PHE A 73 -2.13 -14.24 3.26
CA PHE A 73 -2.91 -14.09 4.48
C PHE A 73 -4.20 -13.30 4.31
N ILE A 74 -4.36 -12.54 3.21
CA ILE A 74 -5.55 -11.71 2.97
C ILE A 74 -6.87 -12.52 3.08
N PRO A 75 -7.01 -13.71 2.45
CA PRO A 75 -8.26 -14.47 2.53
C PRO A 75 -8.63 -14.95 3.95
N PHE A 76 -7.65 -15.07 4.86
CA PHE A 76 -7.85 -15.64 6.19
C PHE A 76 -7.91 -14.59 7.29
N MET A 77 -7.20 -13.48 7.13
CA MET A 77 -7.01 -12.46 8.17
C MET A 77 -7.56 -11.09 7.77
N GLY A 78 -8.10 -10.97 6.57
CA GLY A 78 -8.46 -9.69 5.98
C GLY A 78 -7.23 -8.86 5.66
N ILE A 79 -7.41 -7.55 5.62
CA ILE A 79 -6.39 -6.59 5.20
C ILE A 79 -5.85 -5.79 6.40
N GLY A 80 -4.66 -5.18 6.26
CA GLY A 80 -4.14 -4.23 7.23
C GLY A 80 -3.15 -4.84 8.22
N THR A 81 -3.26 -4.43 9.47
CA THR A 81 -2.21 -4.62 10.48
C THR A 81 -2.01 -6.07 10.91
N VAL A 82 -3.07 -6.88 10.95
CA VAL A 82 -3.02 -8.28 11.41
C VAL A 82 -2.16 -9.16 10.47
N PRO A 83 -2.44 -9.26 9.16
CA PRO A 83 -1.61 -10.04 8.24
C PRO A 83 -0.16 -9.50 8.15
N ALA A 84 0.03 -8.17 8.26
CA ALA A 84 1.35 -7.57 8.32
C ALA A 84 2.13 -8.03 9.56
N LEU A 85 1.51 -7.93 10.75
CA LEU A 85 2.11 -8.36 12.01
C LEU A 85 2.47 -9.84 11.98
N THR A 86 1.58 -10.70 11.48
CA THR A 86 1.84 -12.15 11.34
C THR A 86 3.05 -12.41 10.44
N THR A 87 3.12 -11.75 9.28
CA THR A 87 4.24 -11.89 8.35
C THR A 87 5.56 -11.44 8.99
N LEU A 88 5.56 -10.31 9.68
CA LEU A 88 6.74 -9.78 10.36
C LEU A 88 7.22 -10.70 11.49
N VAL A 89 6.29 -11.28 12.25
CA VAL A 89 6.61 -12.27 13.29
C VAL A 89 7.30 -13.47 12.66
N ILE A 90 6.70 -14.07 11.63
CA ILE A 90 7.24 -15.25 10.93
C ILE A 90 8.70 -15.00 10.47
N TYR A 91 8.95 -13.85 9.86
CA TYR A 91 10.28 -13.45 9.40
C TYR A 91 11.30 -13.31 10.52
N ALA A 92 10.87 -12.79 11.66
CA ALA A 92 11.73 -12.52 12.81
C ALA A 92 12.03 -13.75 13.67
N LEU A 93 11.25 -14.83 13.52
CA LEU A 93 11.47 -16.07 14.29
C LEU A 93 12.84 -16.68 14.00
N PHE A 94 13.26 -16.77 12.73
CA PHE A 94 14.46 -17.52 12.36
C PHE A 94 15.74 -16.96 13.01
N PRO A 95 16.08 -15.66 12.90
CA PRO A 95 17.32 -15.16 13.50
C PRO A 95 17.34 -15.28 15.02
N ILE A 96 16.19 -15.10 15.71
CA ILE A 96 16.10 -15.24 17.17
C ILE A 96 16.26 -16.72 17.57
N LEU A 97 15.57 -17.63 16.89
CA LEU A 97 15.69 -19.08 17.12
C LEU A 97 17.13 -19.54 16.93
N GLN A 98 17.72 -19.21 15.78
CA GLN A 98 19.07 -19.63 15.40
C GLN A 98 20.10 -19.16 16.42
N ASN A 99 20.10 -17.88 16.76
CA ASN A 99 21.08 -17.32 17.69
C ASN A 99 20.87 -17.81 19.13
N THR A 100 19.61 -18.03 19.56
CA THR A 100 19.35 -18.57 20.90
C THR A 100 19.82 -20.02 21.01
N ILE A 101 19.57 -20.85 20.00
CA ILE A 101 20.06 -22.23 19.96
C ILE A 101 21.60 -22.23 19.93
N THR A 102 22.22 -21.43 19.06
CA THR A 102 23.68 -21.34 18.96
C THR A 102 24.32 -20.84 20.26
N GLY A 103 23.73 -19.84 20.91
CA GLY A 103 24.23 -19.30 22.19
C GLY A 103 24.19 -20.34 23.31
N LEU A 104 23.09 -21.10 23.42
CA LEU A 104 22.96 -22.14 24.44
C LEU A 104 23.85 -23.37 24.15
N GLN A 105 23.95 -23.80 22.89
CA GLN A 105 24.79 -24.94 22.50
C GLN A 105 26.29 -24.61 22.49
N GLY A 106 26.65 -23.33 22.48
CA GLY A 106 28.04 -22.86 22.54
C GLY A 106 28.62 -22.76 23.95
N ILE A 107 27.84 -23.08 24.99
CA ILE A 107 28.32 -23.08 26.38
C ILE A 107 29.30 -24.24 26.58
N ASP A 108 30.39 -23.98 27.31
CA ASP A 108 31.40 -24.98 27.63
C ASP A 108 30.78 -26.15 28.44
N PRO A 109 30.90 -27.41 27.97
CA PRO A 109 30.36 -28.58 28.66
C PRO A 109 30.85 -28.72 30.12
N SER A 110 32.05 -28.24 30.45
CA SER A 110 32.59 -28.31 31.81
C SER A 110 31.77 -27.49 32.82
N LEU A 111 31.16 -26.38 32.38
CA LEU A 111 30.26 -25.58 33.21
C LEU A 111 28.95 -26.32 33.48
N GLU A 112 28.45 -27.07 32.50
CA GLU A 112 27.27 -27.91 32.67
C GLU A 112 27.52 -29.08 33.63
N GLU A 113 28.66 -29.77 33.49
CA GLU A 113 29.06 -30.87 34.36
C GLU A 113 29.25 -30.39 35.80
N ALA A 114 29.92 -29.25 36.00
CA ALA A 114 30.07 -28.63 37.32
C ALA A 114 28.71 -28.30 37.94
N ALA A 115 27.79 -27.70 37.18
CA ALA A 115 26.47 -27.36 37.67
C ALA A 115 25.67 -28.60 38.11
N VAL A 116 25.77 -29.70 37.35
CA VAL A 116 25.16 -30.99 37.71
C VAL A 116 25.81 -31.57 38.97
N ALA A 117 27.14 -31.49 39.11
CA ALA A 117 27.85 -31.95 40.30
C ALA A 117 27.46 -31.17 41.57
N PHE A 118 27.15 -29.87 41.44
CA PHE A 118 26.62 -29.04 42.53
C PHE A 118 25.11 -29.22 42.76
N GLY A 119 24.45 -30.15 42.07
CA GLY A 119 23.02 -30.46 42.26
C GLY A 119 22.06 -29.41 41.70
N MET A 120 22.51 -28.55 40.78
CA MET A 120 21.63 -27.54 40.18
C MET A 120 20.57 -28.19 39.28
N THR A 121 19.33 -27.76 39.43
CA THR A 121 18.26 -28.14 38.51
C THR A 121 18.43 -27.46 37.15
N LYS A 122 17.80 -27.99 36.10
CA LYS A 122 17.80 -27.38 34.75
C LYS A 122 17.34 -25.91 34.76
N TRP A 123 16.34 -25.59 35.58
CA TRP A 123 15.83 -24.23 35.72
C TRP A 123 16.82 -23.29 36.42
N GLU A 124 17.51 -23.78 37.44
CA GLU A 124 18.56 -23.00 38.11
C GLU A 124 19.75 -22.76 37.19
N ARG A 125 20.17 -23.78 36.45
CA ARG A 125 21.24 -23.71 35.44
C ARG A 125 20.92 -22.64 34.39
N LEU A 126 19.72 -22.73 33.83
CA LEU A 126 19.21 -21.83 32.81
C LEU A 126 19.24 -20.37 33.26
N LYS A 127 18.70 -20.09 34.45
CA LYS A 127 18.57 -18.73 34.97
C LYS A 127 19.88 -18.17 35.52
N LYS A 128 20.73 -19.00 36.16
CA LYS A 128 21.94 -18.54 36.85
C LYS A 128 23.12 -18.32 35.91
N PHE A 129 23.29 -19.14 34.86
CA PHE A 129 24.40 -18.93 33.92
C PHE A 129 24.11 -19.20 32.45
N GLU A 130 23.26 -20.16 32.05
CA GLU A 130 23.13 -20.45 30.61
C GLU A 130 22.58 -19.25 29.83
N ILE A 131 21.48 -18.64 30.31
CA ILE A 131 20.94 -17.42 29.70
C ILE A 131 21.93 -16.24 29.81
N PRO A 132 22.51 -15.92 30.98
CA PRO A 132 23.55 -14.89 31.07
C PRO A 132 24.72 -15.05 30.10
N ILE A 133 25.25 -16.27 29.93
CA ILE A 133 26.38 -16.55 29.03
C ILE A 133 25.95 -16.48 27.56
N ALA A 134 24.77 -17.00 27.23
CA ALA A 134 24.23 -16.97 25.88
C ALA A 134 23.67 -15.59 25.47
N MET A 135 23.47 -14.66 26.41
CA MET A 135 22.78 -13.39 26.20
C MET A 135 23.37 -12.54 25.06
N PRO A 136 24.69 -12.39 24.88
CA PRO A 136 25.25 -11.62 23.77
C PRO A 136 24.83 -12.17 22.40
N VAL A 137 24.80 -13.51 22.27
CA VAL A 137 24.36 -14.19 21.03
C VAL A 137 22.86 -14.03 20.85
N ILE A 138 22.05 -14.25 21.91
CA ILE A 138 20.60 -14.04 21.87
C ILE A 138 20.27 -12.60 21.44
N MET A 139 20.95 -11.60 22.02
CA MET A 139 20.77 -10.18 21.66
C MET A 139 21.19 -9.90 20.23
N SER A 140 22.22 -10.57 19.71
CA SER A 140 22.60 -10.48 18.29
C SER A 140 21.46 -10.95 17.38
N GLY A 141 20.80 -12.07 17.73
CA GLY A 141 19.61 -12.55 17.03
C GLY A 141 18.43 -11.58 17.08
N ILE A 142 18.12 -11.06 18.27
CA ILE A 142 17.06 -10.07 18.47
C ILE A 142 17.33 -8.80 17.67
N ARG A 143 18.57 -8.29 17.67
CA ARG A 143 18.98 -7.10 16.90
C ARG A 143 18.86 -7.34 15.40
N THR A 144 19.29 -8.51 14.92
CA THR A 144 19.17 -8.91 13.52
C THR A 144 17.70 -8.94 13.11
N SER A 145 16.83 -9.57 13.90
CA SER A 145 15.39 -9.59 13.65
C SER A 145 14.76 -8.19 13.71
N ALA A 146 15.19 -7.31 14.63
CA ALA A 146 14.69 -5.95 14.69
C ALA A 146 14.99 -5.16 13.40
N VAL A 147 16.22 -5.28 12.88
CA VAL A 147 16.61 -4.66 11.60
C VAL A 147 15.79 -5.22 10.44
N PHE A 148 15.61 -6.55 10.39
CA PHE A 148 14.76 -7.18 9.37
C PHE A 148 13.32 -6.70 9.45
N ILE A 149 12.70 -6.71 10.64
CA ILE A 149 11.33 -6.24 10.85
C ILE A 149 11.18 -4.80 10.38
N ILE A 150 12.05 -3.88 10.80
CA ILE A 150 11.91 -2.46 10.45
C ILE A 150 12.03 -2.27 8.94
N GLY A 151 12.92 -3.01 8.28
CA GLY A 151 13.09 -2.98 6.83
C GLY A 151 11.89 -3.56 6.08
N THR A 152 11.40 -4.74 6.47
CA THR A 152 10.27 -5.42 5.80
C THR A 152 8.92 -4.83 6.14
N ALA A 153 8.78 -4.15 7.30
CA ALA A 153 7.57 -3.44 7.70
C ALA A 153 7.22 -2.29 6.75
N THR A 154 8.16 -1.81 5.94
CA THR A 154 7.86 -0.84 4.87
C THR A 154 6.88 -1.41 3.84
N LEU A 155 6.88 -2.73 3.64
CA LEU A 155 5.95 -3.40 2.74
C LEU A 155 4.55 -3.56 3.34
N ALA A 156 4.39 -3.37 4.65
CA ALA A 156 3.09 -3.44 5.31
C ALA A 156 2.12 -2.36 4.79
N ALA A 157 2.66 -1.25 4.29
CA ALA A 157 1.90 -0.20 3.63
C ALA A 157 1.16 -0.70 2.36
N LEU A 158 1.70 -1.71 1.65
CA LEU A 158 1.07 -2.28 0.45
C LEU A 158 -0.26 -2.98 0.75
N ILE A 159 -0.47 -3.39 2.00
CA ILE A 159 -1.70 -4.01 2.45
C ILE A 159 -2.43 -3.14 3.48
N GLY A 160 -2.18 -1.83 3.47
CA GLY A 160 -2.97 -0.90 4.26
C GLY A 160 -2.67 -0.88 5.77
N ALA A 161 -1.57 -1.50 6.22
CA ALA A 161 -1.14 -1.43 7.62
C ALA A 161 -0.48 -0.08 7.98
N GLY A 162 -0.21 0.76 6.97
CA GLY A 162 0.45 2.06 7.14
C GLY A 162 1.95 1.95 7.39
N GLY A 163 2.49 2.91 8.15
CA GLY A 163 3.91 2.99 8.46
C GLY A 163 4.72 3.89 7.51
N LEU A 164 6.03 3.98 7.74
CA LEU A 164 6.94 4.80 6.93
C LEU A 164 7.04 4.32 5.48
N GLY A 165 6.66 3.07 5.22
CA GLY A 165 6.52 2.51 3.88
C GLY A 165 5.52 3.27 3.00
N SER A 166 4.50 3.89 3.59
CA SER A 166 3.51 4.69 2.86
C SER A 166 4.17 5.87 2.13
N PHE A 167 5.22 6.47 2.70
CA PHE A 167 5.99 7.54 2.03
C PHE A 167 6.82 7.01 0.86
N ILE A 168 7.37 5.81 0.99
CA ILE A 168 8.16 5.17 -0.08
C ILE A 168 7.26 4.87 -1.26
N LEU A 169 6.12 4.21 -1.01
CA LEU A 169 5.14 3.88 -2.05
C LEU A 169 4.59 5.13 -2.71
N LEU A 170 4.16 6.11 -1.90
CA LEU A 170 3.66 7.38 -2.41
C LEU A 170 4.69 8.12 -3.26
N GLY A 171 5.97 8.07 -2.86
CA GLY A 171 7.05 8.66 -3.61
C GLY A 171 7.34 7.93 -4.93
N ILE A 172 7.22 6.61 -4.97
CA ILE A 172 7.34 5.81 -6.20
C ILE A 172 6.19 6.15 -7.15
N ASP A 173 4.97 6.16 -6.64
CA ASP A 173 3.75 6.40 -7.42
C ASP A 173 3.71 7.82 -7.99
N ARG A 174 4.10 8.82 -7.19
CA ARG A 174 4.14 10.24 -7.62
C ARG A 174 5.46 10.64 -8.28
N ASN A 175 6.36 9.69 -8.53
CA ASN A 175 7.71 9.96 -9.03
C ASN A 175 8.43 11.10 -8.26
N ASN A 176 8.25 11.10 -6.94
CA ASN A 176 8.72 12.13 -6.04
C ASN A 176 9.85 11.59 -5.17
N ALA A 177 11.09 11.87 -5.58
CA ALA A 177 12.29 11.45 -4.87
C ALA A 177 12.34 11.96 -3.42
N SER A 178 11.75 13.13 -3.11
CA SER A 178 11.71 13.65 -1.74
C SER A 178 10.94 12.72 -0.81
N LEU A 179 9.76 12.25 -1.22
CA LEU A 179 8.95 11.31 -0.43
C LEU A 179 9.63 9.95 -0.27
N ILE A 180 10.24 9.43 -1.34
CA ILE A 180 11.03 8.18 -1.28
C ILE A 180 12.14 8.31 -0.24
N ILE A 181 12.90 9.40 -0.29
CA ILE A 181 14.02 9.66 0.62
C ILE A 181 13.51 9.84 2.06
N ILE A 182 12.43 10.58 2.29
CA ILE A 182 11.83 10.76 3.61
C ILE A 182 11.48 9.40 4.22
N GLY A 183 10.76 8.55 3.50
CA GLY A 183 10.38 7.22 3.98
C GLY A 183 11.61 6.32 4.23
N ALA A 184 12.49 6.19 3.24
CA ALA A 184 13.64 5.29 3.30
C ALA A 184 14.66 5.71 4.38
N VAL A 185 15.00 7.00 4.47
CA VAL A 185 15.94 7.51 5.47
C VAL A 185 15.32 7.41 6.87
N SER A 186 14.03 7.72 7.03
CA SER A 186 13.35 7.55 8.32
C SER A 186 13.40 6.10 8.80
N SER A 187 13.11 5.13 7.93
CA SER A 187 13.21 3.71 8.26
C SER A 187 14.65 3.27 8.58
N ALA A 188 15.65 3.75 7.84
CA ALA A 188 17.05 3.45 8.09
C ALA A 188 17.54 4.03 9.43
N VAL A 189 17.22 5.29 9.72
CA VAL A 189 17.53 5.94 11.00
C VAL A 189 16.85 5.19 12.15
N LEU A 190 15.59 4.81 11.97
CA LEU A 190 14.86 4.02 12.96
C LEU A 190 15.52 2.67 13.22
N ALA A 191 15.94 1.95 12.17
CA ALA A 191 16.66 0.67 12.30
C ALA A 191 17.98 0.83 13.07
N ILE A 192 18.76 1.88 12.78
CA ILE A 192 20.01 2.18 13.48
C ILE A 192 19.73 2.53 14.95
N ALA A 193 18.74 3.38 15.22
CA ALA A 193 18.35 3.78 16.56
C ALA A 193 17.92 2.56 17.40
N PHE A 194 17.08 1.69 16.85
CA PHE A 194 16.64 0.46 17.52
C PHE A 194 17.78 -0.52 17.75
N SER A 195 18.60 -0.76 16.71
CA SER A 195 19.75 -1.66 16.80
C SER A 195 20.72 -1.20 17.89
N THR A 196 20.95 0.12 17.99
CA THR A 196 21.79 0.74 19.02
C THR A 196 21.17 0.64 20.41
N LEU A 197 19.86 0.92 20.54
CA LEU A 197 19.13 0.81 21.79
C LEU A 197 19.19 -0.64 22.34
N LEU A 198 18.95 -1.62 21.48
CA LEU A 198 19.04 -3.04 21.84
C LEU A 198 20.48 -3.44 22.21
N LYS A 199 21.49 -2.88 21.54
CA LYS A 199 22.90 -3.09 21.91
C LYS A 199 23.19 -2.53 23.30
N TRP A 200 22.66 -1.36 23.66
CA TRP A 200 22.85 -0.82 25.01
C TRP A 200 22.15 -1.67 26.07
N MET A 201 20.99 -2.23 25.74
CA MET A 201 20.28 -3.17 26.62
C MET A 201 21.05 -4.49 26.84
N GLU A 202 22.01 -4.85 25.98
CA GLU A 202 22.86 -6.05 26.14
C GLU A 202 23.64 -6.04 27.47
N HIS A 203 24.01 -4.86 27.96
CA HIS A 203 24.75 -4.71 29.23
C HIS A 203 23.83 -4.49 30.45
N ALA A 204 22.51 -4.44 30.25
CA ALA A 204 21.56 -4.27 31.34
C ALA A 204 21.37 -5.56 32.15
N LYS A 205 20.95 -5.42 33.41
CA LYS A 205 20.61 -6.58 34.24
C LYS A 205 19.39 -7.30 33.66
N LEU A 206 19.38 -8.64 33.67
CA LEU A 206 18.27 -9.46 33.17
C LEU A 206 16.89 -9.05 33.74
N LYS A 207 16.83 -8.66 35.01
CA LYS A 207 15.58 -8.17 35.64
C LYS A 207 15.06 -6.89 34.99
N THR A 208 15.95 -5.98 34.62
CA THR A 208 15.62 -4.72 33.95
C THR A 208 15.12 -5.00 32.54
N ILE A 209 15.82 -5.86 31.78
CA ILE A 209 15.40 -6.28 30.43
C ILE A 209 13.99 -6.87 30.48
N PHE A 210 13.74 -7.79 31.43
CA PHE A 210 12.44 -8.43 31.58
C PHE A 210 11.33 -7.44 31.97
N ALA A 211 11.59 -6.52 32.91
CA ALA A 211 10.62 -5.51 33.31
C ALA A 211 10.26 -4.55 32.15
N THR A 212 11.27 -4.07 31.41
CA THR A 212 11.07 -3.25 30.21
C THR A 212 10.26 -4.00 29.15
N PHE A 213 10.59 -5.28 28.92
CA PHE A 213 9.86 -6.13 27.98
C PHE A 213 8.37 -6.25 28.33
N VAL A 214 8.06 -6.57 29.60
CA VAL A 214 6.68 -6.74 30.07
C VAL A 214 5.90 -5.43 29.96
N LEU A 215 6.50 -4.30 30.35
CA LEU A 215 5.86 -2.98 30.24
C LEU A 215 5.57 -2.59 28.79
N LEU A 216 6.55 -2.79 27.89
CA LEU A 216 6.36 -2.51 26.47
C LEU A 216 5.30 -3.41 25.84
N PHE A 217 5.33 -4.71 26.15
CA PHE A 217 4.35 -5.65 25.63
C PHE A 217 2.93 -5.33 26.12
N ALA A 218 2.77 -5.01 27.40
CA ALA A 218 1.48 -4.61 27.96
C ALA A 218 0.98 -3.28 27.37
N GLY A 219 1.85 -2.26 27.27
CA GLY A 219 1.49 -0.95 26.73
C GLY A 219 1.14 -0.99 25.24
N LEU A 220 1.96 -1.68 24.43
CA LEU A 220 1.70 -1.82 23.00
C LEU A 220 0.52 -2.77 22.72
N GLY A 221 0.40 -3.84 23.50
CA GLY A 221 -0.76 -4.75 23.42
C GLY A 221 -2.06 -4.01 23.72
N ALA A 222 -2.09 -3.20 24.78
CA ALA A 222 -3.25 -2.36 25.10
C ALA A 222 -3.55 -1.36 23.98
N SER A 223 -2.55 -0.64 23.48
CA SER A 223 -2.71 0.30 22.35
C SER A 223 -3.24 -0.39 21.08
N PHE A 224 -2.77 -1.60 20.80
CA PHE A 224 -3.21 -2.40 19.65
C PHE A 224 -4.66 -2.87 19.80
N VAL A 225 -5.02 -3.39 20.97
CA VAL A 225 -6.38 -3.85 21.28
C VAL A 225 -7.37 -2.69 21.31
N SER A 226 -6.98 -1.54 21.86
CA SER A 226 -7.80 -0.32 21.81
C SER A 226 -8.06 0.15 20.38
N GLY A 227 -7.09 -0.01 19.47
CA GLY A 227 -7.28 0.29 18.05
C GLY A 227 -8.18 -0.72 17.30
N MET A 228 -8.32 -1.95 17.82
CA MET A 228 -9.24 -2.96 17.26
C MET A 228 -10.66 -2.89 17.84
N MET A 229 -10.86 -2.25 19.00
CA MET A 229 -12.20 -2.12 19.56
C MET A 229 -12.99 -1.03 18.80
N PRO A 230 -14.21 -1.34 18.33
CA PRO A 230 -15.09 -0.34 17.76
C PRO A 230 -15.32 0.79 18.77
N SER A 231 -15.11 2.03 18.35
CA SER A 231 -15.45 3.22 19.11
C SER A 231 -16.93 3.17 19.50
N MET A 232 -17.23 2.94 20.79
CA MET A 232 -18.60 3.06 21.31
C MET A 232 -18.98 4.54 21.33
N GLY A 233 -19.63 5.03 20.27
CA GLY A 233 -20.32 6.33 20.28
C GLY A 233 -20.30 7.13 18.98
N GLN A 234 -19.41 6.84 18.04
CA GLN A 234 -19.40 7.49 16.71
C GLN A 234 -18.97 6.48 15.65
N GLN A 235 -19.87 6.14 14.72
CA GLN A 235 -19.52 5.39 13.50
C GLN A 235 -18.56 6.27 12.69
N THR A 236 -17.31 5.83 12.63
CA THR A 236 -16.29 6.43 11.77
C THR A 236 -16.28 5.61 10.50
N LEU A 237 -16.65 6.22 9.37
CA LEU A 237 -16.56 5.57 8.07
C LEU A 237 -15.12 5.59 7.58
N ILE A 238 -14.68 4.49 7.01
CA ILE A 238 -13.36 4.35 6.40
C ILE A 238 -13.52 4.50 4.89
N ILE A 239 -12.98 5.59 4.33
CA ILE A 239 -12.89 5.79 2.89
C ILE A 239 -11.48 5.49 2.43
N ALA A 240 -11.33 4.53 1.52
CA ALA A 240 -10.02 4.22 0.94
C ALA A 240 -9.90 4.75 -0.50
N GLY A 241 -8.67 4.95 -0.94
CA GLY A 241 -8.35 5.28 -2.34
C GLY A 241 -7.38 4.26 -2.92
N LYS A 242 -7.47 4.05 -4.24
CA LYS A 242 -6.40 3.39 -5.00
C LYS A 242 -5.11 4.21 -4.92
N LEU A 243 -4.00 3.62 -5.39
CA LEU A 243 -2.74 4.34 -5.53
C LEU A 243 -2.88 5.50 -6.52
N GLY A 244 -2.40 6.69 -6.14
CA GLY A 244 -2.32 7.86 -7.02
C GLY A 244 -3.06 9.11 -6.50
N PRO A 245 -2.84 10.28 -7.14
CA PRO A 245 -3.47 11.55 -6.76
C PRO A 245 -5.00 11.53 -6.86
N GLU A 246 -5.54 11.04 -7.98
CA GLU A 246 -6.98 11.13 -8.28
C GLU A 246 -7.85 10.40 -7.25
N PRO A 247 -7.62 9.12 -6.91
CA PRO A 247 -8.42 8.44 -5.90
C PRO A 247 -8.30 9.09 -4.52
N GLU A 248 -7.13 9.65 -4.20
CA GLU A 248 -6.89 10.34 -2.94
C GLU A 248 -7.66 11.66 -2.84
N ILE A 249 -7.73 12.43 -3.93
CA ILE A 249 -8.55 13.65 -4.02
C ILE A 249 -10.02 13.29 -3.84
N LEU A 250 -10.52 12.28 -4.57
CA LEU A 250 -11.91 11.86 -4.50
C LEU A 250 -12.30 11.35 -3.11
N ALA A 251 -11.45 10.53 -2.48
CA ALA A 251 -11.67 10.06 -1.12
C ALA A 251 -11.78 11.22 -0.11
N ASN A 252 -10.94 12.24 -0.25
CA ASN A 252 -11.02 13.45 0.57
C ASN A 252 -12.26 14.30 0.25
N MET A 253 -12.67 14.40 -1.02
CA MET A 253 -13.94 15.06 -1.37
C MET A 253 -15.13 14.38 -0.70
N TYR A 254 -15.17 13.04 -0.72
CA TYR A 254 -16.23 12.27 -0.06
C TYR A 254 -16.23 12.50 1.46
N LYS A 255 -15.05 12.46 2.10
CA LYS A 255 -14.89 12.81 3.52
C LYS A 255 -15.49 14.19 3.83
N LEU A 256 -15.07 15.22 3.11
CA LEU A 256 -15.49 16.60 3.36
C LEU A 256 -16.99 16.79 3.18
N LEU A 257 -17.57 16.20 2.13
CA LEU A 257 -19.01 16.25 1.90
C LEU A 257 -19.79 15.54 3.01
N ILE A 258 -19.33 14.37 3.46
CA ILE A 258 -19.97 13.61 4.53
C ILE A 258 -19.89 14.35 5.87
N GLU A 259 -18.71 14.85 6.25
CA GLU A 259 -18.50 15.51 7.55
C GLU A 259 -19.20 16.89 7.63
N GLU A 260 -19.36 17.60 6.51
CA GLU A 260 -20.08 18.88 6.47
C GLU A 260 -21.61 18.69 6.57
N ASN A 261 -22.14 17.60 6.00
CA ASN A 261 -23.58 17.39 5.86
C ASN A 261 -24.17 16.36 6.83
N THR A 262 -23.35 15.65 7.60
CA THR A 262 -23.79 14.60 8.53
C THR A 262 -23.07 14.68 9.87
N LYS A 263 -23.44 13.80 10.82
CA LYS A 263 -22.72 13.63 12.10
C LYS A 263 -21.67 12.51 12.03
N LEU A 264 -21.51 11.87 10.88
CA LEU A 264 -20.56 10.80 10.67
C LEU A 264 -19.16 11.40 10.63
N LYS A 265 -18.20 10.68 11.21
CA LYS A 265 -16.79 10.98 11.05
C LYS A 265 -16.22 10.13 9.93
N VAL A 266 -15.22 10.65 9.23
CA VAL A 266 -14.61 9.91 8.13
C VAL A 266 -13.09 9.86 8.31
N GLU A 267 -12.55 8.65 8.27
CA GLU A 267 -11.12 8.41 8.14
C GLU A 267 -10.80 8.09 6.67
N VAL A 268 -9.86 8.83 6.08
CA VAL A 268 -9.35 8.53 4.73
C VAL A 268 -8.09 7.67 4.85
N LYS A 269 -8.09 6.53 4.17
CA LYS A 269 -6.91 5.67 3.97
C LYS A 269 -6.42 5.84 2.53
N PRO A 270 -5.53 6.81 2.28
CA PRO A 270 -5.04 7.08 0.93
C PRO A 270 -4.08 5.97 0.49
N ASN A 271 -4.01 5.69 -0.81
CA ASN A 271 -3.07 4.72 -1.39
C ASN A 271 -3.16 3.35 -0.68
N PHE A 272 -4.38 2.90 -0.39
CA PHE A 272 -4.62 1.72 0.43
C PHE A 272 -4.27 0.42 -0.30
N GLY A 273 -4.41 0.41 -1.63
CA GLY A 273 -4.02 -0.71 -2.49
C GLY A 273 -4.44 -0.53 -3.93
N LYS A 274 -4.43 -1.62 -4.71
CA LYS A 274 -4.90 -1.67 -6.11
C LYS A 274 -6.38 -2.12 -6.19
N THR A 275 -6.96 -2.12 -7.38
CA THR A 275 -8.36 -2.47 -7.67
C THR A 275 -8.88 -3.70 -6.92
N THR A 276 -8.31 -4.89 -7.16
CA THR A 276 -8.79 -6.15 -6.55
C THR A 276 -8.73 -6.10 -5.02
N PHE A 277 -7.71 -5.44 -4.48
CA PHE A 277 -7.52 -5.33 -3.04
C PHE A 277 -8.58 -4.44 -2.38
N LEU A 278 -8.86 -3.24 -2.93
CA LEU A 278 -9.92 -2.37 -2.39
C LEU A 278 -11.30 -3.01 -2.53
N TYR A 279 -11.54 -3.72 -3.64
CA TYR A 279 -12.81 -4.41 -3.86
C TYR A 279 -13.05 -5.51 -2.82
N GLU A 280 -12.04 -6.35 -2.52
CA GLU A 280 -12.16 -7.35 -1.47
C GLU A 280 -12.21 -6.71 -0.07
N ALA A 281 -11.48 -5.62 0.18
CA ALA A 281 -11.57 -4.85 1.44
C ALA A 281 -12.98 -4.30 1.66
N LEU A 282 -13.62 -3.79 0.60
CA LEU A 282 -15.00 -3.31 0.69
C LEU A 282 -15.93 -4.48 0.99
N LYS A 283 -15.75 -5.64 0.36
CA LYS A 283 -16.60 -6.82 0.60
C LYS A 283 -16.43 -7.38 2.02
N SER A 284 -15.20 -7.47 2.54
CA SER A 284 -14.93 -7.89 3.91
C SER A 284 -15.44 -6.89 4.96
N GLY A 285 -15.59 -5.61 4.58
CA GLY A 285 -15.96 -4.53 5.49
C GLY A 285 -14.76 -3.88 6.19
N ASP A 286 -13.55 -4.07 5.67
CA ASP A 286 -12.33 -3.40 6.13
C ASP A 286 -12.32 -1.91 5.74
N ILE A 287 -13.11 -1.55 4.72
CA ILE A 287 -13.42 -0.19 4.28
C ILE A 287 -14.92 -0.06 4.01
N ASP A 288 -15.45 1.16 4.06
CA ASP A 288 -16.88 1.45 3.90
C ASP A 288 -17.22 1.99 2.51
N ILE A 289 -16.36 2.87 1.97
CA ILE A 289 -16.56 3.52 0.67
C ILE A 289 -15.21 3.63 -0.04
N TYR A 290 -15.19 3.51 -1.36
CA TYR A 290 -14.04 3.99 -2.16
C TYR A 290 -14.48 4.51 -3.54
N PRO A 291 -13.69 5.40 -4.18
CA PRO A 291 -13.91 5.78 -5.57
C PRO A 291 -13.56 4.62 -6.51
N GLU A 292 -14.49 4.22 -7.38
CA GLU A 292 -14.28 3.21 -8.41
C GLU A 292 -14.80 3.70 -9.77
N PHE A 293 -14.34 3.09 -10.86
CA PHE A 293 -14.58 3.52 -12.22
C PHE A 293 -15.51 2.54 -12.95
N THR A 294 -16.47 3.09 -13.71
CA THR A 294 -17.47 2.33 -14.47
C THR A 294 -16.87 1.20 -15.30
N GLY A 295 -15.88 1.49 -16.15
CA GLY A 295 -15.21 0.50 -16.98
C GLY A 295 -14.45 -0.56 -16.17
N THR A 296 -13.89 -0.20 -14.99
CA THR A 296 -13.19 -1.17 -14.13
C THR A 296 -14.17 -2.20 -13.56
N VAL A 297 -15.36 -1.76 -13.15
CA VAL A 297 -16.41 -2.65 -12.66
C VAL A 297 -16.81 -3.65 -13.74
N THR A 298 -17.10 -3.17 -14.96
CA THR A 298 -17.57 -4.04 -16.06
C THR A 298 -16.49 -4.97 -16.58
N GLU A 299 -15.24 -4.51 -16.73
CA GLU A 299 -14.16 -5.31 -17.32
C GLU A 299 -13.54 -6.30 -16.33
N SER A 300 -13.31 -5.84 -15.09
CA SER A 300 -12.43 -6.56 -14.15
C SER A 300 -13.19 -7.24 -13.01
N LEU A 301 -14.22 -6.58 -12.46
CA LEU A 301 -14.88 -7.02 -11.23
C LEU A 301 -16.09 -7.94 -11.47
N LEU A 302 -16.89 -7.67 -12.51
CA LEU A 302 -18.03 -8.52 -12.86
C LEU A 302 -17.59 -9.86 -13.46
N LYS A 303 -18.24 -10.94 -13.03
CA LYS A 303 -18.01 -12.31 -13.50
C LYS A 303 -19.36 -12.99 -13.82
N PRO A 304 -19.67 -13.28 -15.10
CA PRO A 304 -18.91 -12.92 -16.31
C PRO A 304 -18.95 -11.41 -16.58
N ALA A 305 -17.95 -10.90 -17.32
CA ALA A 305 -17.97 -9.53 -17.80
C ALA A 305 -19.13 -9.33 -18.82
N PRO A 306 -19.91 -8.25 -18.73
CA PRO A 306 -20.95 -7.95 -19.70
C PRO A 306 -20.36 -7.57 -21.07
N SER A 307 -21.18 -7.64 -22.12
CA SER A 307 -20.81 -7.05 -23.42
C SER A 307 -20.76 -5.53 -23.27
N ILE A 308 -19.64 -4.93 -23.64
CA ILE A 308 -19.35 -3.52 -23.36
C ILE A 308 -19.92 -2.63 -24.46
N SER A 309 -20.61 -1.56 -24.05
CA SER A 309 -21.00 -0.42 -24.90
C SER A 309 -19.96 0.69 -24.78
N HIS A 310 -19.91 1.60 -25.75
CA HIS A 310 -19.11 2.84 -25.64
C HIS A 310 -19.95 4.03 -25.16
N ASP A 311 -21.23 3.81 -24.87
CA ASP A 311 -22.09 4.80 -24.25
C ASP A 311 -21.86 4.83 -22.72
N PRO A 312 -21.44 5.98 -22.14
CA PRO A 312 -21.14 6.06 -20.71
C PRO A 312 -22.33 5.73 -19.79
N GLN A 313 -23.56 6.05 -20.22
CA GLN A 313 -24.76 5.77 -19.44
C GLN A 313 -25.04 4.26 -19.41
N GLU A 314 -24.94 3.57 -20.55
CA GLU A 314 -25.10 2.12 -20.63
C GLU A 314 -24.05 1.37 -19.78
N VAL A 315 -22.79 1.80 -19.83
CA VAL A 315 -21.71 1.19 -19.02
C VAL A 315 -21.94 1.41 -17.53
N PHE A 316 -22.37 2.62 -17.13
CA PHE A 316 -22.72 2.90 -15.74
C PHE A 316 -23.88 2.03 -15.25
N GLU A 317 -24.96 1.89 -16.04
CA GLU A 317 -26.11 1.07 -15.68
C GLU A 317 -25.74 -0.42 -15.55
N ALA A 318 -24.94 -0.93 -16.48
CA ALA A 318 -24.41 -2.30 -16.40
C ALA A 318 -23.53 -2.52 -15.16
N ALA A 319 -22.64 -1.56 -14.85
CA ALA A 319 -21.80 -1.60 -13.65
C ALA A 319 -22.65 -1.59 -12.36
N ARG A 320 -23.57 -0.63 -12.24
CA ARG A 320 -24.45 -0.43 -11.07
C ARG A 320 -25.29 -1.67 -10.80
N ASP A 321 -26.01 -2.16 -11.81
CA ASP A 321 -26.95 -3.26 -11.64
C ASP A 321 -26.22 -4.59 -11.48
N GLY A 322 -25.10 -4.77 -12.21
CA GLY A 322 -24.26 -5.95 -12.12
C GLY A 322 -23.65 -6.13 -10.74
N ILE A 323 -23.01 -5.10 -10.19
CA ILE A 323 -22.26 -5.22 -8.94
C ILE A 323 -23.18 -5.30 -7.72
N LEU A 324 -24.35 -4.65 -7.80
CA LEU A 324 -25.41 -4.80 -6.81
C LEU A 324 -25.91 -6.24 -6.75
N LYS A 325 -26.16 -6.86 -7.91
CA LYS A 325 -26.64 -8.23 -7.98
C LYS A 325 -25.57 -9.26 -7.56
N GLN A 326 -24.32 -9.04 -7.95
CA GLN A 326 -23.23 -9.98 -7.70
C GLN A 326 -22.79 -10.00 -6.23
N ASP A 327 -22.62 -8.82 -5.62
CA ASP A 327 -21.98 -8.70 -4.30
C ASP A 327 -22.73 -7.80 -3.31
N GLY A 328 -23.92 -7.28 -3.67
CA GLY A 328 -24.68 -6.39 -2.79
C GLY A 328 -24.00 -5.04 -2.58
N LEU A 329 -23.30 -4.53 -3.60
CA LEU A 329 -22.63 -3.23 -3.56
C LEU A 329 -23.44 -2.16 -4.29
N ALA A 330 -23.61 -0.99 -3.67
CA ALA A 330 -24.25 0.16 -4.25
C ALA A 330 -23.21 1.04 -4.94
N PHE A 331 -23.40 1.28 -6.25
CA PHE A 331 -22.57 2.17 -7.06
C PHE A 331 -23.36 3.43 -7.42
N LEU A 332 -22.91 4.58 -6.93
CA LEU A 332 -23.61 5.85 -7.08
C LEU A 332 -23.35 6.50 -8.44
N LYS A 333 -24.00 7.63 -8.73
CA LYS A 333 -23.90 8.27 -10.04
C LYS A 333 -22.49 8.80 -10.29
N PRO A 334 -21.93 8.61 -11.50
CA PRO A 334 -20.59 9.04 -11.81
C PRO A 334 -20.45 10.56 -11.97
N MET A 335 -19.22 11.03 -11.81
CA MET A 335 -18.78 12.37 -12.21
C MET A 335 -18.69 12.49 -13.74
N ALA A 336 -18.55 13.70 -14.27
CA ALA A 336 -18.58 13.96 -15.71
C ALA A 336 -17.29 13.57 -16.45
N TYR A 337 -16.13 13.61 -15.78
CA TYR A 337 -14.86 13.27 -16.40
C TYR A 337 -14.73 11.78 -16.75
N GLN A 338 -13.92 11.48 -17.77
CA GLN A 338 -13.45 10.12 -18.03
C GLN A 338 -11.96 10.03 -17.72
N ASN A 339 -11.60 9.04 -16.92
CA ASN A 339 -10.22 8.60 -16.70
C ASN A 339 -9.99 7.32 -17.51
N THR A 340 -9.96 7.48 -18.83
CA THR A 340 -9.78 6.36 -19.75
C THR A 340 -8.32 6.19 -20.11
N TYR A 341 -7.96 4.99 -20.58
CA TYR A 341 -6.66 4.78 -21.20
C TYR A 341 -6.52 5.71 -22.41
N ALA A 342 -5.30 6.16 -22.61
CA ALA A 342 -4.92 7.07 -23.67
C ALA A 342 -3.60 6.62 -24.26
N VAL A 343 -3.38 6.98 -25.53
CA VAL A 343 -2.06 6.89 -26.15
C VAL A 343 -1.57 8.31 -26.37
N ALA A 344 -0.39 8.63 -25.86
CA ALA A 344 0.17 9.97 -25.90
C ALA A 344 1.56 9.97 -26.56
N VAL A 345 1.87 11.10 -27.20
CA VAL A 345 3.18 11.40 -27.77
C VAL A 345 3.63 12.79 -27.31
N THR A 346 4.90 13.13 -27.46
CA THR A 346 5.32 14.53 -27.21
C THR A 346 4.74 15.45 -28.28
N ARG A 347 4.48 16.72 -27.93
CA ARG A 347 4.01 17.72 -28.92
C ARG A 347 4.90 17.79 -30.17
N ALA A 348 6.22 17.74 -29.98
CA ALA A 348 7.18 17.73 -31.07
C ALA A 348 7.02 16.52 -32.01
N VAL A 349 6.71 15.33 -31.48
CA VAL A 349 6.44 14.12 -32.28
C VAL A 349 5.09 14.23 -32.99
N ALA A 350 4.05 14.71 -32.31
CA ALA A 350 2.73 14.93 -32.91
C ALA A 350 2.81 15.89 -34.10
N GLU A 351 3.49 17.03 -33.95
CA GLU A 351 3.65 18.03 -35.00
C GLU A 351 4.52 17.52 -36.17
N LYS A 352 5.64 16.85 -35.86
CA LYS A 352 6.57 16.34 -36.88
C LYS A 352 5.92 15.32 -37.82
N TYR A 353 5.09 14.43 -37.29
CA TYR A 353 4.48 13.34 -38.06
C TYR A 353 2.99 13.56 -38.35
N GLY A 354 2.41 14.69 -37.92
CA GLY A 354 0.99 15.00 -38.09
C GLY A 354 0.08 13.98 -37.44
N LEU A 355 0.34 13.65 -36.16
CA LEU A 355 -0.43 12.68 -35.38
C LEU A 355 -1.52 13.40 -34.59
N LYS A 356 -2.78 13.05 -34.83
CA LYS A 356 -3.94 13.54 -34.08
C LYS A 356 -4.78 12.42 -33.50
N THR A 357 -4.86 11.29 -34.20
CA THR A 357 -5.63 10.12 -33.77
C THR A 357 -4.75 8.89 -33.57
N ILE A 358 -5.25 7.87 -32.88
CA ILE A 358 -4.53 6.60 -32.70
C ILE A 358 -4.29 5.93 -34.06
N SER A 359 -5.24 6.00 -35.00
CA SER A 359 -5.04 5.51 -36.37
C SER A 359 -3.84 6.16 -37.09
N ASP A 360 -3.50 7.41 -36.78
CA ASP A 360 -2.34 8.08 -37.38
C ASP A 360 -1.00 7.42 -37.01
N LEU A 361 -0.92 6.68 -35.91
CA LEU A 361 0.28 5.96 -35.50
C LEU A 361 0.76 4.95 -36.53
N LYS A 362 -0.13 4.50 -37.44
CA LYS A 362 0.25 3.62 -38.55
C LYS A 362 1.30 4.25 -39.46
N LYS A 363 1.35 5.59 -39.58
CA LYS A 363 2.33 6.34 -40.39
C LYS A 363 3.77 6.19 -39.86
N VAL A 364 3.91 5.93 -38.56
CA VAL A 364 5.19 5.89 -37.84
C VAL A 364 5.52 4.50 -37.29
N GLU A 365 4.73 3.49 -37.69
CA GLU A 365 4.93 2.09 -37.32
C GLU A 365 6.34 1.62 -37.73
N GLY A 366 7.05 0.98 -36.81
CA GLY A 366 8.43 0.52 -36.99
C GLY A 366 9.51 1.63 -36.93
N GLN A 367 9.14 2.91 -36.91
CA GLN A 367 10.08 4.04 -36.82
C GLN A 367 10.24 4.54 -35.38
N LEU A 368 9.16 4.53 -34.61
CA LEU A 368 9.13 5.01 -33.23
C LEU A 368 9.04 3.87 -32.23
N LYS A 369 9.62 4.07 -31.05
CA LYS A 369 9.54 3.13 -29.94
C LYS A 369 8.41 3.53 -29.00
N ALA A 370 7.57 2.57 -28.66
CA ALA A 370 6.54 2.71 -27.65
C ALA A 370 7.06 2.20 -26.30
N GLY A 371 6.73 2.91 -25.22
CA GLY A 371 6.93 2.44 -23.86
C GLY A 371 5.58 2.27 -23.19
N PHE A 372 5.22 1.03 -22.86
CA PHE A 372 3.94 0.73 -22.24
C PHE A 372 4.11 0.14 -20.85
N THR A 373 3.13 0.32 -19.98
CA THR A 373 3.06 -0.47 -18.74
C THR A 373 2.85 -1.95 -19.07
N LEU A 374 3.34 -2.85 -18.20
CA LEU A 374 3.11 -4.29 -18.37
C LEU A 374 1.60 -4.61 -18.43
N GLU A 375 0.81 -3.93 -17.60
CA GLU A 375 -0.65 -4.05 -17.60
C GLU A 375 -1.24 -3.62 -18.94
N PHE A 376 -0.97 -2.40 -19.42
CA PHE A 376 -1.49 -1.93 -20.70
C PHE A 376 -1.07 -2.82 -21.87
N ASN A 377 0.13 -3.38 -21.83
CA ASN A 377 0.62 -4.27 -22.87
C ASN A 377 -0.22 -5.56 -23.01
N ASP A 378 -0.72 -6.10 -21.89
CA ASP A 378 -1.36 -7.42 -21.84
C ASP A 378 -2.89 -7.38 -21.89
N ARG A 379 -3.49 -6.18 -21.83
CA ARG A 379 -4.95 -5.97 -21.83
C ARG A 379 -5.56 -5.96 -23.24
N GLU A 380 -6.80 -6.47 -23.34
CA GLU A 380 -7.61 -6.44 -24.57
C GLU A 380 -8.09 -5.02 -24.91
N ASP A 381 -8.36 -4.18 -23.91
CA ASP A 381 -8.56 -2.73 -24.02
C ASP A 381 -7.23 -1.95 -23.90
N GLY A 382 -6.11 -2.60 -24.23
CA GLY A 382 -4.76 -2.02 -24.24
C GLY A 382 -4.02 -2.28 -25.54
N ASN A 383 -2.74 -2.63 -25.48
CA ASN A 383 -1.91 -2.87 -26.68
C ASN A 383 -2.43 -4.02 -27.55
N ARG A 384 -3.06 -5.07 -26.98
CA ARG A 384 -3.71 -6.13 -27.77
C ARG A 384 -4.91 -5.60 -28.54
N GLY A 385 -5.63 -4.66 -27.96
CA GLY A 385 -6.69 -3.88 -28.60
C GLY A 385 -6.17 -2.99 -29.73
N LEU A 386 -5.04 -2.32 -29.52
CA LEU A 386 -4.36 -1.54 -30.57
C LEU A 386 -3.95 -2.44 -31.75
N GLN A 387 -3.45 -3.64 -31.48
CA GLN A 387 -3.11 -4.62 -32.52
C GLN A 387 -4.35 -5.09 -33.28
N SER A 388 -5.40 -5.51 -32.57
CA SER A 388 -6.59 -6.13 -33.19
C SER A 388 -7.53 -5.12 -33.86
N LYS A 389 -7.80 -3.96 -33.23
CA LYS A 389 -8.78 -2.96 -33.70
C LYS A 389 -8.16 -1.90 -34.62
N TYR A 390 -6.93 -1.48 -34.31
CA TYR A 390 -6.20 -0.49 -35.11
C TYR A 390 -5.23 -1.11 -36.12
N GLY A 391 -4.86 -2.38 -35.98
CA GLY A 391 -3.86 -3.01 -36.84
C GLY A 391 -2.45 -2.49 -36.59
N LEU A 392 -2.16 -1.99 -35.39
CA LEU A 392 -0.88 -1.39 -35.00
C LEU A 392 0.08 -2.43 -34.42
N ASN A 393 1.26 -2.56 -35.03
CA ASN A 393 2.37 -3.40 -34.57
C ASN A 393 3.53 -2.50 -34.12
N LEU A 394 3.38 -1.88 -32.96
CA LEU A 394 4.39 -0.96 -32.42
C LEU A 394 5.59 -1.72 -31.85
N ASN A 395 6.77 -1.09 -31.90
CA ASN A 395 7.96 -1.59 -31.20
C ASN A 395 7.87 -1.22 -29.72
N VAL A 396 7.35 -2.14 -28.90
CA VAL A 396 7.03 -1.89 -27.48
C VAL A 396 8.15 -2.36 -26.56
N ALA A 397 8.56 -1.51 -25.62
CA ALA A 397 9.27 -1.89 -24.40
C ALA A 397 8.35 -1.72 -23.19
N THR A 398 8.26 -2.73 -22.32
CA THR A 398 7.48 -2.62 -21.09
C THR A 398 8.30 -1.96 -19.97
N MET A 399 7.64 -1.16 -19.13
CA MET A 399 8.28 -0.46 -18.02
C MET A 399 7.29 -0.14 -16.89
N GLU A 400 7.82 0.25 -15.73
CA GLU A 400 6.99 0.70 -14.59
C GLU A 400 6.23 2.00 -14.93
N PRO A 401 5.00 2.18 -14.41
CA PRO A 401 4.14 3.32 -14.74
C PRO A 401 4.79 4.70 -14.51
N SER A 402 5.60 4.88 -13.47
CA SER A 402 6.26 6.16 -13.20
C SER A 402 7.47 6.43 -14.11
N LEU A 403 8.08 5.36 -14.67
CA LEU A 403 9.25 5.46 -15.54
C LEU A 403 8.89 5.83 -16.98
N ARG A 404 7.68 5.48 -17.46
CA ARG A 404 7.26 5.78 -18.85
C ARG A 404 7.30 7.26 -19.19
N TYR A 405 6.92 8.11 -18.25
CA TYR A 405 6.97 9.55 -18.41
C TYR A 405 8.39 10.13 -18.40
N GLN A 406 9.32 9.53 -17.66
CA GLN A 406 10.74 9.91 -17.73
C GLN A 406 11.37 9.44 -19.05
N ALA A 407 11.02 8.23 -19.50
CA ALA A 407 11.50 7.67 -20.76
C ALA A 407 11.03 8.50 -21.97
N ILE A 408 9.77 8.97 -21.98
CA ILE A 408 9.29 9.82 -23.07
C ILE A 408 9.93 11.21 -23.03
N GLN A 409 10.17 11.77 -21.84
CA GLN A 409 10.84 13.07 -21.69
C GLN A 409 12.31 13.02 -22.12
N SER A 410 13.03 11.95 -21.78
CA SER A 410 14.43 11.74 -22.17
C SER A 410 14.60 11.34 -23.65
N GLY A 411 13.50 10.97 -24.32
CA GLY A 411 13.51 10.55 -25.71
C GLY A 411 13.86 9.08 -25.92
N ASP A 412 13.94 8.27 -24.86
CA ASP A 412 14.15 6.82 -24.93
C ASP A 412 12.96 6.09 -25.60
N ILE A 413 11.76 6.69 -25.52
CA ILE A 413 10.54 6.31 -26.23
C ILE A 413 9.86 7.56 -26.82
N GLN A 414 8.94 7.37 -27.76
CA GLN A 414 8.19 8.48 -28.39
C GLN A 414 6.67 8.31 -28.28
N ILE A 415 6.20 7.12 -27.94
CA ILE A 415 4.79 6.80 -27.75
C ILE A 415 4.66 6.18 -26.35
N THR A 416 3.68 6.60 -25.57
CA THR A 416 3.40 6.03 -24.25
C THR A 416 1.91 5.80 -24.08
N ASP A 417 1.53 4.77 -23.31
CA ASP A 417 0.20 4.73 -22.69
C ASP A 417 0.13 5.85 -21.66
N ALA A 418 -1.07 6.32 -21.35
CA ALA A 418 -1.39 7.31 -20.32
C ALA A 418 -2.83 7.13 -19.85
N TYR A 419 -3.20 7.82 -18.79
CA TYR A 419 -4.60 8.08 -18.46
C TYR A 419 -4.97 9.50 -18.90
N SER A 420 -6.19 9.71 -19.41
CA SER A 420 -6.64 11.02 -19.89
C SER A 420 -6.59 12.14 -18.85
N THR A 421 -6.64 11.79 -17.56
CA THR A 421 -6.54 12.75 -16.44
C THR A 421 -5.15 12.82 -15.79
N ASP A 422 -4.14 12.11 -16.32
CA ASP A 422 -2.79 12.11 -15.75
C ASP A 422 -2.19 13.53 -15.76
N ALA A 423 -1.61 13.93 -14.63
CA ALA A 423 -0.94 15.21 -14.47
C ALA A 423 0.28 15.35 -15.37
N GLU A 424 0.90 14.23 -15.70
CA GLU A 424 2.09 14.11 -16.50
C GLU A 424 1.87 14.54 -17.96
N ILE A 425 0.64 14.44 -18.47
CA ILE A 425 0.29 14.95 -19.80
C ILE A 425 0.60 16.45 -19.86
N THR A 426 0.14 17.21 -18.86
CA THR A 426 0.40 18.65 -18.77
C THR A 426 1.87 18.92 -18.44
N ARG A 427 2.45 18.20 -17.47
CA ARG A 427 3.83 18.40 -17.01
C ARG A 427 4.87 18.22 -18.12
N TYR A 428 4.67 17.24 -19.01
CA TYR A 428 5.61 16.90 -20.08
C TYR A 428 5.15 17.38 -21.46
N ASP A 429 4.11 18.23 -21.52
CA ASP A 429 3.54 18.78 -22.76
C ASP A 429 3.24 17.68 -23.80
N LEU A 430 2.53 16.65 -23.36
CA LEU A 430 2.13 15.53 -24.19
C LEU A 430 0.83 15.84 -24.94
N VAL A 431 0.70 15.26 -26.12
CA VAL A 431 -0.50 15.27 -26.93
C VAL A 431 -1.14 13.88 -26.84
N VAL A 432 -2.29 13.82 -26.19
CA VAL A 432 -3.16 12.64 -26.21
C VAL A 432 -3.79 12.52 -27.59
N LEU A 433 -3.66 11.33 -28.20
CA LEU A 433 -4.23 11.03 -29.50
C LEU A 433 -5.70 10.61 -29.35
N GLU A 434 -6.55 11.13 -30.24
CA GLU A 434 -7.97 10.78 -30.28
C GLU A 434 -8.17 9.28 -30.59
N ASP A 435 -8.95 8.59 -29.75
CA ASP A 435 -9.34 7.19 -29.94
C ASP A 435 -10.46 7.07 -31.00
N ASP A 436 -10.09 7.28 -32.27
CA ASP A 436 -11.02 7.40 -33.40
C ASP A 436 -11.85 6.15 -33.72
N LYS A 437 -11.44 4.98 -33.22
CA LYS A 437 -12.20 3.73 -33.30
C LYS A 437 -12.81 3.31 -31.96
N GLN A 438 -12.74 4.16 -30.93
CA GLN A 438 -13.30 3.91 -29.61
C GLN A 438 -12.83 2.57 -29.03
N LEU A 439 -11.52 2.30 -28.94
CA LEU A 439 -11.02 1.08 -28.29
C LEU A 439 -11.32 1.07 -26.80
N PHE A 440 -11.21 2.22 -26.13
CA PHE A 440 -11.28 2.28 -24.69
C PHE A 440 -12.71 2.49 -24.20
N PRO A 441 -13.18 1.71 -23.21
CA PRO A 441 -14.50 1.93 -22.64
C PRO A 441 -14.54 3.20 -21.77
N PRO A 442 -15.73 3.75 -21.48
CA PRO A 442 -15.90 4.84 -20.55
C PRO A 442 -15.49 4.47 -19.11
N TYR A 443 -14.60 5.28 -18.53
CA TYR A 443 -14.12 5.15 -17.15
C TYR A 443 -14.47 6.39 -16.33
N GLN A 444 -15.72 6.49 -15.89
CA GLN A 444 -16.13 7.59 -15.01
C GLN A 444 -16.02 7.17 -13.55
N GLY A 445 -15.39 8.00 -12.73
CA GLY A 445 -15.29 7.75 -11.30
C GLY A 445 -16.63 7.95 -10.59
N ALA A 446 -16.93 7.07 -9.63
CA ALA A 446 -18.10 7.18 -8.77
C ALA A 446 -17.86 6.52 -7.39
N PRO A 447 -18.64 6.90 -6.36
CA PRO A 447 -18.60 6.23 -5.07
C PRO A 447 -19.15 4.80 -5.13
N LEU A 448 -18.39 3.82 -4.62
CA LEU A 448 -18.82 2.44 -4.41
C LEU A 448 -18.82 2.10 -2.92
N MET A 449 -19.90 1.47 -2.44
CA MET A 449 -20.06 1.07 -1.03
C MET A 449 -20.93 -0.18 -0.89
N LYS A 450 -21.06 -0.75 0.31
CA LYS A 450 -22.06 -1.80 0.57
C LYS A 450 -23.47 -1.23 0.51
N GLU A 451 -24.40 -1.95 -0.10
CA GLU A 451 -25.82 -1.57 -0.09
C GLU A 451 -26.38 -1.51 1.34
N ALA A 452 -25.89 -2.39 2.23
CA ALA A 452 -26.25 -2.37 3.65
C ALA A 452 -25.88 -1.06 4.35
N LEU A 453 -24.73 -0.45 4.00
CA LEU A 453 -24.32 0.85 4.53
C LEU A 453 -25.28 1.94 4.06
N LEU A 454 -25.62 1.95 2.78
CA LEU A 454 -26.54 2.95 2.22
C LEU A 454 -27.96 2.82 2.79
N LYS A 455 -28.41 1.60 3.10
CA LYS A 455 -29.68 1.36 3.81
C LYS A 455 -29.65 1.88 5.25
N GLN A 456 -28.49 1.84 5.92
CA GLN A 456 -28.32 2.37 7.26
C GLN A 456 -28.19 3.90 7.28
N HIS A 457 -27.54 4.47 6.26
CA HIS A 457 -27.27 5.89 6.10
C HIS A 457 -27.75 6.39 4.72
N PRO A 458 -29.08 6.47 4.50
CA PRO A 458 -29.64 6.87 3.20
C PRO A 458 -29.24 8.31 2.80
N GLU A 459 -28.84 9.14 3.76
CA GLU A 459 -28.30 10.48 3.51
C GLU A 459 -27.00 10.47 2.69
N LEU A 460 -26.23 9.38 2.69
CA LEU A 460 -24.98 9.29 1.93
C LEU A 460 -25.23 9.41 0.41
N GLU A 461 -26.37 8.92 -0.08
CA GLU A 461 -26.70 8.99 -1.50
C GLU A 461 -26.82 10.45 -1.97
N SER A 462 -27.57 11.28 -1.24
CA SER A 462 -27.78 12.68 -1.60
C SER A 462 -26.51 13.51 -1.42
N VAL A 463 -25.74 13.24 -0.36
CA VAL A 463 -24.48 13.93 -0.06
C VAL A 463 -23.42 13.67 -1.13
N LEU A 464 -23.23 12.41 -1.54
CA LEU A 464 -22.18 12.06 -2.50
C LEU A 464 -22.60 12.35 -3.95
N ASN A 465 -23.89 12.25 -4.28
CA ASN A 465 -24.40 12.63 -5.60
C ASN A 465 -24.36 14.14 -5.87
N VAL A 466 -23.93 14.99 -4.92
CA VAL A 466 -23.56 16.39 -5.21
C VAL A 466 -22.51 16.46 -6.33
N LEU A 467 -21.63 15.46 -6.41
CA LEU A 467 -20.60 15.34 -7.45
C LEU A 467 -21.11 14.69 -8.75
N ALA A 468 -22.33 14.17 -8.79
CA ALA A 468 -22.86 13.49 -9.97
C ALA A 468 -22.94 14.43 -11.18
N GLY A 469 -22.35 14.02 -12.30
CA GLY A 469 -22.22 14.84 -13.50
C GLY A 469 -21.44 16.14 -13.31
N LYS A 470 -20.65 16.26 -12.24
CA LYS A 470 -19.72 17.37 -11.97
C LYS A 470 -18.29 16.94 -12.25
N ILE A 471 -17.37 17.90 -12.20
CA ILE A 471 -15.93 17.72 -12.45
C ILE A 471 -15.66 17.32 -13.90
N THR A 472 -15.08 18.24 -14.67
CA THR A 472 -14.59 17.96 -16.02
C THR A 472 -13.21 17.31 -15.99
N GLU A 473 -12.79 16.70 -17.10
CA GLU A 473 -11.44 16.12 -17.25
C GLU A 473 -10.34 17.15 -17.00
N SER A 474 -10.52 18.38 -17.50
CA SER A 474 -9.57 19.47 -17.26
C SER A 474 -9.50 19.86 -15.77
N GLN A 475 -10.63 19.89 -15.07
CA GLN A 475 -10.63 20.16 -13.62
C GLN A 475 -9.95 19.04 -12.85
N MET A 476 -10.22 17.78 -13.20
CA MET A 476 -9.58 16.63 -12.53
C MET A 476 -8.08 16.58 -12.81
N SER A 477 -7.66 16.78 -14.07
CA SER A 477 -6.26 16.86 -14.46
C SER A 477 -5.51 17.98 -13.73
N GLN A 478 -6.14 19.16 -13.57
CA GLN A 478 -5.56 20.26 -12.79
C GLN A 478 -5.36 19.88 -11.32
N MET A 479 -6.38 19.27 -10.68
CA MET A 479 -6.24 18.81 -9.29
C MET A 479 -5.18 17.71 -9.14
N ASN A 480 -5.13 16.77 -10.09
CA ASN A 480 -4.09 15.74 -10.17
C ASN A 480 -2.69 16.37 -10.28
N TYR A 481 -2.56 17.46 -11.05
CA TYR A 481 -1.31 18.20 -11.17
C TYR A 481 -0.88 18.86 -9.86
N GLU A 482 -1.80 19.51 -9.15
CA GLU A 482 -1.51 20.14 -7.87
C GLU A 482 -1.04 19.13 -6.81
N VAL A 483 -1.64 17.94 -6.78
CA VAL A 483 -1.29 16.89 -5.80
C VAL A 483 -0.08 16.06 -6.23
N GLY A 484 -0.01 15.67 -7.50
CA GLY A 484 1.00 14.78 -8.05
C GLY A 484 2.31 15.49 -8.39
N VAL A 485 2.23 16.73 -8.90
CA VAL A 485 3.38 17.48 -9.42
C VAL A 485 3.79 18.62 -8.48
N GLU A 486 2.84 19.44 -8.02
CA GLU A 486 3.15 20.55 -7.10
C GLU A 486 3.32 20.08 -5.65
N GLY A 487 2.84 18.87 -5.32
CA GLY A 487 3.00 18.26 -4.01
C GLY A 487 2.05 18.80 -2.95
N LYS A 488 0.97 19.50 -3.34
CA LYS A 488 -0.08 19.91 -2.39
C LYS A 488 -0.74 18.69 -1.76
N SER A 489 -1.29 18.88 -0.56
CA SER A 489 -2.08 17.82 0.09
C SER A 489 -3.40 17.62 -0.67
N ALA A 490 -3.81 16.37 -0.86
CA ALA A 490 -5.07 16.07 -1.55
C ALA A 490 -6.30 16.59 -0.79
N GLU A 491 -6.24 16.65 0.55
CA GLU A 491 -7.30 17.25 1.36
C GLU A 491 -7.43 18.74 1.08
N THR A 492 -6.32 19.48 0.99
CA THR A 492 -6.32 20.91 0.65
C THR A 492 -6.92 21.14 -0.72
N VAL A 493 -6.47 20.41 -1.74
CA VAL A 493 -6.97 20.55 -3.12
C VAL A 493 -8.46 20.19 -3.21
N ALA A 494 -8.88 19.10 -2.57
CA ALA A 494 -10.30 18.72 -2.50
C ALA A 494 -11.15 19.82 -1.85
N ARG A 495 -10.69 20.40 -0.74
CA ARG A 495 -11.39 21.48 -0.02
C ARG A 495 -11.51 22.74 -0.87
N GLU A 496 -10.41 23.20 -1.46
CA GLU A 496 -10.38 24.39 -2.32
C GLU A 496 -11.33 24.22 -3.52
N PHE A 497 -11.33 23.05 -4.16
CA PHE A 497 -12.25 22.76 -5.25
C PHE A 497 -13.72 22.82 -4.80
N LEU A 498 -14.08 22.09 -3.74
CA LEU A 498 -15.45 22.05 -3.24
C LEU A 498 -15.96 23.44 -2.82
N GLN A 499 -15.11 24.27 -2.20
CA GLN A 499 -15.44 25.66 -1.85
C GLN A 499 -15.61 26.54 -3.10
N SER A 500 -14.74 26.41 -4.10
CA SER A 500 -14.84 27.18 -5.35
C SER A 500 -16.13 26.90 -6.12
N GLN A 501 -16.66 25.68 -5.99
CA GLN A 501 -17.92 25.27 -6.60
C GLN A 501 -19.15 25.54 -5.70
N GLY A 502 -18.94 26.00 -4.47
CA GLY A 502 -20.00 26.24 -3.49
C GLY A 502 -20.66 24.97 -2.94
N TYR A 503 -19.97 23.83 -2.98
CA TYR A 503 -20.47 22.55 -2.45
C TYR A 503 -20.26 22.40 -0.94
N ILE A 504 -19.28 23.12 -0.39
CA ILE A 504 -19.06 23.28 1.05
C ILE A 504 -18.74 24.76 1.34
N LYS A 505 -18.80 25.16 2.61
CA LYS A 505 -18.55 26.55 3.03
C LYS A 505 -17.09 26.93 3.18
#